data_AF-A0A2C1K9Z6-F1
#
_entry.id   AF-A0A2C1K9Z6-F1
#
_cell.length_a   1.000
_cell.length_b   1.000
_cell.length_c   1.000
_cell.angle_alpha   90.00
_cell.angle_beta   90.00
_cell.angle_gamma   90.00
#
_symmetry.space_group_name_H-M   'P 1'
#
loop_
_entity.id
_entity.type
_entity.pdbx_description
1 polymer ?
#
loop_
_entity_poly.entity_id
_entity_poly.type
_entity_poly.pdbx_seq_one_letter_code
_entity_poly.pdbx_strand_id
1 'polypeptide(L)'
;MMEYTNRDDVVRELQHSFQPLMTKYGIEDIGVFEEQGQKDIYHMGYTIRKEGKTYMIHTPYLKNEEGQLAPGRDLWTVETDEANTDDVSGFDNLDDALRSI
;
A
#
# COMPACT_ATOMS: atom_id res chain seq x y z
N MET A 1 -16.33 -16.42 3.35
CA MET A 1 -15.37 -16.92 2.35
C MET A 1 -14.53 -15.70 1.99
N MET A 2 -13.20 -15.78 2.13
CA MET A 2 -12.34 -14.68 1.70
C MET A 2 -12.35 -14.65 0.16
N GLU A 3 -12.50 -13.46 -0.41
CA GLU A 3 -12.47 -13.28 -1.86
C GLU A 3 -11.01 -13.12 -2.29
N TYR A 4 -10.50 -14.13 -3.00
CA TYR A 4 -9.16 -14.11 -3.57
C TYR A 4 -9.22 -13.53 -4.98
N THR A 5 -8.32 -12.61 -5.28
CA THR A 5 -8.17 -11.98 -6.59
C THR A 5 -6.75 -12.15 -7.10
N ASN A 6 -6.55 -12.03 -8.42
CA ASN A 6 -5.19 -12.13 -8.95
C ASN A 6 -4.39 -10.90 -8.55
N ARG A 7 -3.09 -11.09 -8.30
CA ARG A 7 -2.17 -9.98 -8.02
C ARG A 7 -2.27 -8.86 -9.06
N ASP A 8 -2.40 -9.20 -10.35
CA ASP A 8 -2.51 -8.20 -11.42
C ASP A 8 -3.83 -7.41 -11.38
N ASP A 9 -4.91 -7.99 -10.83
CA ASP A 9 -6.15 -7.27 -10.59
C ASP A 9 -5.97 -6.23 -9.48
N VAL A 10 -5.32 -6.59 -8.37
CA VAL A 10 -4.97 -5.66 -7.28
C VAL A 10 -4.09 -4.51 -7.81
N VAL A 11 -3.07 -4.82 -8.60
CA VAL A 11 -2.20 -3.81 -9.22
C VAL A 11 -3.00 -2.84 -10.10
N ARG A 12 -3.93 -3.36 -10.92
CA ARG A 12 -4.79 -2.51 -11.75
C ARG A 12 -5.68 -1.60 -10.92
N GLU A 13 -6.27 -2.10 -9.84
CA GLU A 13 -7.10 -1.31 -8.93
C GLU A 13 -6.30 -0.18 -8.25
N LEU A 14 -5.09 -0.48 -7.79
CA LEU A 14 -4.19 0.53 -7.23
C LEU A 14 -3.85 1.60 -8.27
N GLN A 15 -3.48 1.19 -9.49
CA GLN A 15 -3.12 2.09 -10.60
C GLN A 15 -4.28 2.99 -11.03
N HIS A 16 -5.52 2.50 -11.03
CA HIS A 16 -6.71 3.32 -11.32
C HIS A 16 -6.88 4.49 -10.34
N SER A 17 -6.33 4.37 -9.12
CA SER A 17 -6.43 5.39 -8.09
C SER A 17 -5.33 6.47 -8.19
N PHE A 18 -4.31 6.28 -9.03
CA PHE A 18 -3.13 7.16 -9.07
C PHE A 18 -3.49 8.64 -9.26
N GLN A 19 -4.16 8.99 -10.36
CA GLN A 19 -4.47 10.40 -10.66
C GLN A 19 -5.41 11.06 -9.64
N PRO A 20 -6.49 10.40 -9.19
CA PRO A 20 -7.30 10.91 -8.09
C PRO A 20 -6.50 11.19 -6.80
N LEU A 21 -5.62 10.26 -6.40
CA LEU A 21 -4.81 10.42 -5.20
C LEU A 21 -3.78 11.55 -5.36
N MET A 22 -3.10 11.62 -6.51
CA MET A 22 -2.14 12.69 -6.79
C MET A 22 -2.77 14.07 -6.70
N THR A 23 -3.96 14.22 -7.29
CA THR A 23 -4.69 15.48 -7.28
C THR A 23 -5.17 15.84 -5.87
N LYS A 24 -5.72 14.87 -5.11
CA LYS A 24 -6.29 15.11 -3.79
C LYS A 24 -5.24 15.46 -2.73
N TYR A 25 -4.07 14.81 -2.79
CA TYR A 25 -3.05 14.89 -1.75
C TYR A 25 -1.81 15.70 -2.15
N GLY A 26 -1.75 16.18 -3.39
CA GLY A 26 -0.56 16.88 -3.90
C GLY A 26 0.66 15.95 -3.93
N ILE A 27 0.48 14.73 -4.41
CA ILE A 27 1.58 13.76 -4.58
C ILE A 27 2.32 14.11 -5.88
N GLU A 28 3.65 14.13 -5.82
CA GLU A 28 4.51 14.44 -6.97
C GLU A 28 4.64 13.24 -7.91
N ASP A 29 4.77 12.05 -7.33
CA ASP A 29 4.94 10.79 -8.06
C ASP A 29 4.32 9.64 -7.25
N ILE A 30 3.70 8.68 -7.95
CA ILE A 30 3.06 7.52 -7.32
C ILE A 30 3.34 6.26 -8.15
N GLY A 31 3.72 5.18 -7.46
CA GLY A 31 3.92 3.85 -8.03
C GLY A 31 3.26 2.79 -7.17
N VAL A 32 3.21 1.55 -7.68
CA VAL A 32 2.75 0.41 -6.87
C VAL A 32 3.89 -0.08 -6.00
N PHE A 33 3.62 -0.25 -4.71
CA PHE A 33 4.51 -0.93 -3.77
C PHE A 33 4.09 -2.39 -3.62
N GLU A 34 5.05 -3.29 -3.63
CA GLU A 34 4.86 -4.72 -3.42
C GLU A 34 6.03 -5.33 -2.65
N GLU A 35 5.72 -6.11 -1.62
CA GLU A 35 6.72 -6.81 -0.84
C GLU A 35 6.21 -8.16 -0.33
N GLN A 36 7.03 -9.20 -0.46
CA GLN A 36 6.74 -10.50 0.14
C GLN A 36 7.11 -10.46 1.62
N GLY A 37 6.09 -10.52 2.49
CA GLY A 37 6.27 -10.64 3.93
C GLY A 37 6.60 -12.06 4.38
N GLN A 38 6.52 -12.31 5.69
CA GLN A 38 6.74 -13.65 6.24
C GLN A 38 5.58 -14.60 5.91
N LYS A 39 5.92 -15.85 5.55
CA LYS A 39 4.97 -16.91 5.18
C LYS A 39 4.06 -16.45 4.02
N ASP A 40 2.75 -16.43 4.26
CA ASP A 40 1.71 -16.17 3.28
C ASP A 40 1.29 -14.69 3.27
N ILE A 41 2.02 -13.81 3.96
CA ILE A 41 1.74 -12.38 3.98
C ILE A 41 2.38 -11.72 2.76
N TYR A 42 1.61 -10.89 2.06
CA TYR A 42 2.07 -10.10 0.93
C TYR A 42 1.61 -8.66 1.11
N HIS A 43 2.53 -7.70 1.12
CA HIS A 43 2.21 -6.29 1.30
C HIS A 43 2.03 -5.64 -0.06
N MET A 44 0.93 -4.89 -0.22
CA MET A 44 0.68 -4.11 -1.42
C MET A 44 0.17 -2.72 -1.07
N GLY A 45 0.49 -1.76 -1.92
CA GLY A 45 0.00 -0.39 -1.81
C GLY A 45 0.75 0.54 -2.76
N TYR A 46 1.28 1.63 -2.21
CA TYR A 46 1.86 2.71 -2.99
C TYR A 46 3.27 3.06 -2.54
N THR A 47 4.14 3.34 -3.51
CA THR A 47 5.34 4.16 -3.28
C THR A 47 4.99 5.58 -3.69
N ILE A 48 5.15 6.55 -2.78
CA ILE A 48 4.71 7.94 -2.96
C ILE A 48 5.90 8.87 -2.80
N ARG A 49 6.07 9.81 -3.72
CA ARG A 49 6.95 10.96 -3.54
C ARG A 49 6.15 12.21 -3.24
N LYS A 50 6.43 12.85 -2.10
CA LYS A 50 5.75 14.07 -1.64
C LYS A 50 6.74 14.95 -0.88
N GLU A 51 6.82 16.22 -1.23
CA GLU A 51 7.74 17.19 -0.63
C GLU A 51 9.21 16.73 -0.67
N GLY A 52 9.59 16.08 -1.78
CA GLY A 52 10.93 15.52 -1.97
C GLY A 52 11.25 14.27 -1.15
N LYS A 53 10.31 13.73 -0.36
CA LYS A 53 10.47 12.50 0.45
C LYS A 53 9.76 11.31 -0.18
N THR A 54 10.25 10.10 0.10
CA THR A 54 9.63 8.84 -0.32
C THR A 54 8.91 8.17 0.84
N TYR A 55 7.69 7.72 0.59
CA TYR A 55 6.88 6.96 1.52
C TYR A 55 6.42 5.65 0.88
N MET A 56 6.41 4.57 1.65
CA MET A 56 5.77 3.31 1.28
C MET A 56 4.50 3.17 2.13
N ILE A 57 3.34 3.20 1.48
CA ILE A 57 2.05 3.08 2.15
C ILE A 57 1.41 1.77 1.73
N HIS A 58 1.26 0.81 2.64
CA HIS A 58 0.82 -0.54 2.27
C HIS A 58 -0.11 -1.17 3.28
N THR A 59 -0.80 -2.22 2.84
CA THR A 59 -1.69 -3.06 3.63
C THR A 59 -1.39 -4.53 3.37
N PRO A 60 -1.53 -5.42 4.37
CA PRO A 60 -1.26 -6.84 4.20
C PRO A 60 -2.39 -7.57 3.46
N TYR A 61 -2.00 -8.40 2.50
CA TYR A 61 -2.81 -9.42 1.85
C TYR A 61 -2.37 -10.81 2.31
N LEU A 62 -3.31 -11.76 2.29
CA LEU A 62 -3.03 -13.18 2.40
C LEU A 62 -2.90 -13.79 1.01
N LYS A 63 -1.75 -14.41 0.75
CA LYS A 63 -1.44 -15.09 -0.51
C LYS A 63 -1.74 -16.58 -0.38
N ASN A 64 -2.50 -17.14 -1.31
CA ASN A 64 -2.74 -18.59 -1.35
C ASN A 64 -1.68 -19.32 -2.18
N GLU A 65 -1.75 -20.66 -2.22
CA GLU A 65 -0.81 -21.51 -2.97
C GLU A 65 -0.83 -21.25 -4.49
N GLU A 66 -1.95 -20.71 -5.02
CA GLU A 66 -2.10 -20.32 -6.42
C GLU A 66 -1.54 -18.91 -6.71
N GLY A 67 -1.03 -18.22 -5.68
CA GLY A 67 -0.48 -16.86 -5.79
C GLY A 67 -1.52 -15.75 -5.83
N GLN A 68 -2.79 -16.07 -5.58
CA GLN A 68 -3.87 -15.09 -5.48
C GLN A 68 -3.87 -14.43 -4.10
N LEU A 69 -4.43 -13.22 -4.03
CA LEU A 69 -4.40 -12.36 -2.87
C LEU A 69 -5.81 -12.13 -2.34
N ALA A 70 -5.99 -12.25 -1.03
CA ALA A 70 -7.19 -11.78 -0.33
C ALA A 70 -6.77 -10.66 0.64
N PRO A 71 -7.59 -9.61 0.84
CA PRO A 71 -7.34 -8.61 1.88
C PRO A 71 -7.12 -9.30 3.23
N GLY A 72 -6.03 -8.96 3.91
CA GLY A 72 -5.66 -9.54 5.20
C GLY A 72 -6.34 -8.80 6.35
N ARG A 73 -5.61 -7.85 6.96
CA ARG A 73 -6.16 -6.91 7.94
C ARG A 73 -6.29 -5.55 7.24
N ASP A 74 -7.44 -4.90 7.39
CA ASP A 74 -7.70 -3.56 6.84
C ASP A 74 -6.97 -2.47 7.66
N LEU A 75 -5.66 -2.61 7.82
CA LEU A 75 -4.81 -1.64 8.49
C LEU A 75 -3.67 -1.27 7.56
N TRP A 76 -3.58 0.03 7.28
CA TRP A 76 -2.50 0.59 6.49
C TRP A 76 -1.30 0.94 7.37
N THR A 77 -0.12 0.80 6.81
CA THR A 77 1.18 1.18 7.37
C THR A 77 1.82 2.21 6.46
N VAL A 78 2.49 3.18 7.06
CA VAL A 78 3.32 4.19 6.40
C VAL A 78 4.76 4.00 6.87
N GLU A 79 5.65 3.81 5.90
CA GLU A 79 7.09 3.71 6.09
C GLU A 79 7.78 4.81 5.26
N THR A 80 9.01 5.17 5.62
CA THR A 80 9.83 6.12 4.86
C THR A 80 11.28 5.65 4.80
N ASP A 81 12.02 6.12 3.79
CA ASP A 81 13.43 5.83 3.62
C ASP A 81 14.35 6.70 4.51
N GLU A 82 13.78 7.61 5.30
CA GLU A 82 14.52 8.44 6.25
C GLU A 82 15.07 7.63 7.43
N ALA A 83 16.38 7.69 7.63
CA ALA A 83 17.04 7.01 8.75
C ALA A 83 16.48 7.47 10.10
N ASN A 84 16.21 6.50 10.99
CA ASN A 84 15.70 6.70 12.37
C ASN A 84 14.25 7.19 12.45
N THR A 85 13.44 6.88 11.46
CA THR A 85 11.98 6.99 11.57
C THR A 85 11.40 5.60 11.76
N ASP A 86 10.45 5.48 12.69
CA ASP A 86 9.72 4.23 12.94
C ASP A 86 8.52 4.14 12.00
N ASP A 87 8.20 2.93 11.56
CA ASP A 87 6.99 2.67 10.78
C ASP A 87 5.74 3.03 11.58
N VAL A 88 4.81 3.74 10.95
CA VAL A 88 3.52 4.10 11.56
C VAL A 88 2.45 3.17 11.00
N SER A 89 1.91 2.30 11.82
CA SER A 89 0.88 1.32 11.43
C SER A 89 -0.43 1.55 12.17
N GLY A 90 -1.51 0.96 11.63
CA GLY A 90 -2.82 0.96 12.29
C GLY A 90 -3.80 2.00 11.76
N PHE A 91 -3.57 2.54 10.57
CA PHE A 91 -4.56 3.40 9.91
C PHE A 91 -5.72 2.56 9.37
N ASP A 92 -6.95 2.89 9.76
CA ASP A 92 -8.16 2.13 9.38
C ASP A 92 -8.43 2.14 7.88
N ASN A 93 -7.86 3.09 7.14
CA ASN A 93 -8.03 3.23 5.70
C ASN A 93 -6.88 4.01 5.06
N LEU A 94 -6.82 3.96 3.74
CA LEU A 94 -5.83 4.66 2.93
C LEU A 94 -5.90 6.19 3.07
N ASP A 95 -7.09 6.76 3.29
CA ASP A 95 -7.26 8.22 3.44
C ASP A 95 -6.50 8.73 4.67
N ASP A 96 -6.63 8.01 5.79
CA ASP A 96 -5.99 8.36 7.05
C ASP A 96 -4.46 8.24 6.96
N ALA A 97 -3.97 7.18 6.30
CA ALA A 97 -2.54 6.99 6.04
C ALA A 97 -1.95 8.07 5.12
N LEU A 98 -2.69 8.48 4.08
CA LEU A 98 -2.25 9.54 3.17
C LEU A 98 -2.26 10.93 3.78
N ARG A 99 -3.11 11.18 4.79
CA ARG A 99 -3.16 12.47 5.51
C ARG A 99 -2.06 12.62 6.54
N SER A 100 -1.41 11.52 6.95
CA SER A 100 -0.31 11.59 7.91
C SER A 100 1.03 11.98 7.28
N ILE A 101 1.11 12.07 5.94
CA ILE A 101 2.33 12.41 5.18
C ILE A 101 2.25 13.75 4.45
#